data_AF-A0A847X386-F1
#
_entry.id   AF-A0A847X386-F1
#
_cell.length_a   1.000
_cell.length_b   1.000
_cell.length_c   1.000
_cell.angle_alpha   90.00
_cell.angle_beta   90.00
_cell.angle_gamma   90.00
#
_symmetry.space_group_name_H-M   'P 1'
#
loop_
_entity.id
_entity.type
_entity.pdbx_description
1 polymer ?
#
loop_
_entity_poly.entity_id
_entity_poly.type
_entity_poly.pdbx_seq_one_letter_code
_entity_poly.pdbx_strand_id
1 'polypeptide(L)'
;MNQISSRSNAAATGAFFMLAASLAFAGSNTLQSVLPTPVEYGGFGMSSTGMAFWQYLIASVLALPLILRIGLHNLRTTHPWAHELRAFVSALGVHVFVYGFASGVPIWQMVTLLATGPLFVIMGST
;
A
#
# COMPACT_ATOMS: atom_id res chain seq x y z
N MET A 1 -25.19 -25.87 -5.72
CA MET A 1 -25.46 -24.90 -6.80
C MET A 1 -24.12 -24.49 -7.43
N ASN A 2 -23.98 -24.82 -8.72
CA ASN A 2 -22.83 -24.68 -9.65
C ASN A 2 -21.56 -23.90 -9.24
N GLN A 3 -20.45 -24.62 -9.08
CA GLN A 3 -19.08 -24.07 -9.23
C GLN A 3 -18.37 -24.54 -10.52
N ILE A 4 -19.09 -25.10 -11.49
CA ILE A 4 -18.51 -25.74 -12.70
C ILE A 4 -18.39 -24.73 -13.87
N SER A 5 -18.10 -23.46 -13.58
CA SER A 5 -17.86 -22.47 -14.64
C SER A 5 -16.85 -21.41 -14.21
N SER A 6 -15.78 -21.81 -13.51
CA SER A 6 -14.56 -21.01 -13.56
C SER A 6 -14.03 -21.12 -14.99
N ARG A 7 -14.11 -20.04 -15.79
CA ARG A 7 -13.42 -20.00 -17.09
C ARG A 7 -12.00 -20.49 -16.85
N SER A 8 -11.49 -21.42 -17.65
CA SER A 8 -10.11 -21.94 -17.56
C SER A 8 -9.05 -20.83 -17.36
N ASN A 9 -9.36 -19.63 -17.89
CA ASN A 9 -8.55 -18.43 -17.77
C ASN A 9 -8.64 -17.66 -16.43
N ALA A 10 -9.66 -17.87 -15.59
CA ALA A 10 -9.87 -17.11 -14.36
C ALA A 10 -8.82 -17.46 -13.29
N ALA A 11 -8.45 -18.75 -13.17
CA ALA A 11 -7.37 -19.18 -12.28
C ALA A 11 -6.00 -18.65 -12.73
N ALA A 12 -5.70 -18.73 -14.04
CA ALA A 12 -4.47 -18.19 -14.62
C ALA A 12 -4.38 -16.66 -14.50
N THR A 13 -5.50 -15.96 -14.74
CA THR A 13 -5.61 -14.50 -14.57
C THR A 13 -5.42 -14.11 -13.09
N GLY A 14 -6.02 -14.87 -12.16
CA GLY A 14 -5.83 -14.67 -10.73
C GLY A 14 -4.38 -14.88 -10.30
N ALA A 15 -3.74 -15.97 -10.75
CA ALA A 15 -2.33 -16.22 -10.49
C ALA A 15 -1.41 -15.13 -11.05
N PHE A 16 -1.69 -14.65 -12.27
CA PHE A 16 -0.97 -13.54 -12.87
C PHE A 16 -1.10 -12.26 -12.02
N PHE A 17 -2.30 -11.93 -11.55
CA PHE A 17 -2.49 -10.78 -10.66
C PHE A 17 -1.78 -10.95 -9.31
N MET A 18 -1.76 -12.15 -8.74
CA MET A 18 -1.02 -12.41 -7.50
C MET A 18 0.49 -12.23 -7.70
N LEU A 19 1.05 -12.73 -8.80
CA LEU A 19 2.47 -12.57 -9.13
C LEU A 19 2.81 -11.10 -9.41
N ALA A 20 1.99 -10.40 -10.19
CA ALA A 20 2.17 -8.99 -10.47
C ALA A 20 2.11 -8.15 -9.19
N ALA A 21 1.15 -8.44 -8.30
CA ALA A 21 1.04 -7.79 -6.99
C ALA A 21 2.26 -8.07 -6.10
N SER A 22 2.75 -9.31 -6.11
CA SER A 22 3.94 -9.71 -5.33
C SER A 22 5.21 -9.01 -5.83
N LEU A 23 5.36 -8.89 -7.14
CA LEU A 23 6.49 -8.19 -7.76
C LEU A 23 6.44 -6.69 -7.48
N ALA A 24 5.25 -6.07 -7.61
CA ALA A 24 5.05 -4.66 -7.27
C ALA A 24 5.29 -4.39 -5.78
N PHE A 25 4.85 -5.29 -4.90
CA PHE A 25 5.09 -5.22 -3.47
C PHE A 25 6.60 -5.31 -3.16
N ALA A 26 7.31 -6.30 -3.72
CA ALA A 26 8.75 -6.44 -3.53
C ALA A 26 9.51 -5.20 -4.02
N GLY A 27 9.21 -4.72 -5.24
CA GLY A 27 9.83 -3.52 -5.79
C GLY A 27 9.59 -2.27 -4.94
N SER A 28 8.35 -2.06 -4.49
CA SER A 28 8.00 -0.91 -3.64
C SER A 28 8.68 -0.95 -2.28
N ASN A 29 8.84 -2.13 -1.67
CA ASN A 29 9.56 -2.27 -0.40
C ASN A 29 11.07 -2.04 -0.57
N THR A 30 11.66 -2.53 -1.66
CA THR A 30 13.08 -2.26 -1.97
C THR A 30 13.32 -0.76 -2.19
N LEU A 31 12.46 -0.08 -2.95
CA LEU A 31 12.56 1.37 -3.15
C LEU A 31 12.41 2.15 -1.84
N GLN A 32 11.44 1.78 -0.99
CA GLN A 32 11.25 2.37 0.34
C GLN A 32 12.40 2.08 1.31
N SER A 33 13.22 1.07 1.04
CA SER A 33 14.44 0.84 1.81
C SER A 33 15.65 1.60 1.30
N VAL A 34 15.81 1.73 -0.02
CA VAL A 34 17.05 2.27 -0.62
C VAL A 34 17.01 3.79 -0.75
N LEU A 35 15.82 4.38 -0.92
CA LEU A 35 15.68 5.82 -1.11
C LEU A 35 15.80 6.61 0.21
N PRO A 36 15.13 6.22 1.32
CA PRO A 36 15.25 6.95 2.59
C PRO A 36 16.49 6.60 3.40
N THR A 37 17.19 5.51 3.07
CA THR A 37 18.39 5.13 3.82
C THR A 37 19.46 6.22 3.68
N PRO A 38 20.08 6.66 4.79
CA PRO A 38 21.13 7.66 4.76
C PRO A 38 22.30 7.24 3.87
N VAL A 39 22.96 8.23 3.25
CA VAL A 39 24.11 8.03 2.34
C VAL A 39 25.27 7.31 3.05
N GLU A 40 25.40 7.46 4.38
CA GLU A 40 26.35 6.73 5.23
C GLU A 40 26.20 5.20 5.19
N TYR A 41 25.02 4.69 4.86
CA TYR A 41 24.73 3.26 4.73
C TYR A 41 24.54 2.81 3.27
N GLY A 42 24.90 3.66 2.29
CA GLY A 42 24.80 3.35 0.86
C GLY A 42 23.44 3.65 0.22
N GLY A 43 22.57 4.42 0.88
CA GLY A 43 21.29 4.88 0.35
C GLY A 43 21.35 6.28 -0.29
N PHE A 44 20.20 6.77 -0.77
CA PHE A 44 20.10 8.08 -1.45
C PHE A 44 19.83 9.26 -0.51
N GLY A 45 19.62 9.02 0.80
CA GLY A 45 19.39 10.07 1.79
C GLY A 45 18.14 10.90 1.55
N MET A 46 17.13 10.36 0.85
CA MET A 46 15.90 11.08 0.55
C MET A 46 15.06 11.24 1.83
N SER A 47 14.53 12.44 2.06
CA SER A 47 13.59 12.67 3.16
C SER A 47 12.39 11.71 3.07
N SER A 48 12.07 11.05 4.19
CA SER A 48 10.90 10.16 4.36
C SER A 48 9.60 10.81 3.88
N THR A 49 9.42 12.10 4.17
CA THR A 49 8.26 12.89 3.74
C THR A 49 8.21 13.04 2.22
N GLY A 50 9.36 13.24 1.57
CA GLY A 50 9.47 13.35 0.11
C GLY A 50 9.14 12.04 -0.61
N MET A 51 9.58 10.91 -0.05
CA MET A 51 9.25 9.58 -0.57
C MET A 51 7.75 9.29 -0.51
N ALA A 52 7.14 9.50 0.66
CA ALA A 52 5.71 9.30 0.83
C ALA A 52 4.90 10.21 -0.10
N PHE A 53 5.30 11.48 -0.24
CA PHE A 53 4.66 12.42 -1.17
C PHE A 53 4.65 11.89 -2.61
N TRP A 54 5.81 11.49 -3.15
CA TRP A 54 5.90 10.99 -4.53
C TRP A 54 5.13 9.68 -4.73
N GLN A 55 5.16 8.79 -3.75
CA GLN A 55 4.39 7.54 -3.79
C GLN A 55 2.88 7.83 -3.87
N TYR A 56 2.37 8.71 -3.02
CA TYR A 56 0.95 9.10 -3.04
C TYR A 56 0.57 9.91 -4.28
N LEU A 57 1.47 10.74 -4.81
CA LEU A 57 1.26 11.48 -6.06
C LEU A 57 1.09 10.52 -7.23
N ILE A 58 2.03 9.58 -7.42
CA ILE A 58 1.98 8.59 -8.50
C ILE A 58 0.76 7.70 -8.34
N ALA A 59 0.48 7.22 -7.12
CA ALA A 59 -0.71 6.43 -6.83
C ALA A 59 -2.00 7.20 -7.17
N SER A 60 -2.06 8.50 -6.87
CA SER A 60 -3.21 9.35 -7.19
C SER A 60 -3.37 9.52 -8.70
N VAL A 61 -2.28 9.76 -9.44
CA VAL A 61 -2.32 9.90 -10.91
C VAL A 61 -2.78 8.59 -11.57
N LEU A 62 -2.32 7.44 -11.08
CA LEU A 62 -2.75 6.12 -11.59
C LEU A 62 -4.18 5.76 -11.19
N ALA A 63 -4.62 6.17 -9.99
CA ALA A 63 -5.99 5.94 -9.52
C ALA A 63 -7.00 6.90 -10.17
N LEU A 64 -6.58 8.11 -10.57
CA LEU A 64 -7.44 9.12 -11.20
C LEU A 64 -8.25 8.61 -12.40
N PRO A 65 -7.66 7.95 -13.42
CA PRO A 65 -8.44 7.43 -14.55
C PRO A 65 -9.42 6.32 -14.14
N LEU A 66 -9.09 5.54 -13.10
CA LEU A 66 -9.99 4.52 -12.56
C LEU A 66 -11.19 5.16 -11.85
N ILE A 67 -10.94 6.19 -11.04
CA ILE A 67 -11.96 6.98 -10.34
C ILE A 67 -12.89 7.67 -11.35
N LEU A 68 -12.32 8.28 -12.39
CA LEU A 68 -13.09 8.92 -13.46
C LEU A 68 -13.95 7.90 -14.23
N ARG A 69 -13.48 6.65 -14.39
CA ARG A 69 -14.22 5.58 -15.06
C ARG A 69 -15.37 5.00 -14.23
N ILE A 70 -15.25 4.98 -12.89
CA ILE A 70 -16.29 4.50 -11.96
C ILE A 70 -17.37 5.59 -11.71
N GLY A 71 -17.00 6.86 -11.88
CA GLY A 71 -17.87 8.03 -11.77
C GLY A 71 -17.86 8.64 -10.37
N LEU A 72 -17.55 9.94 -10.29
CA LEU A 72 -17.53 10.74 -9.05
C LEU A 72 -18.85 10.69 -8.26
N HIS A 73 -19.96 10.39 -8.92
CA HIS A 73 -21.28 10.25 -8.29
C HIS A 73 -21.36 9.06 -7.32
N ASN A 74 -20.61 7.98 -7.56
CA ASN A 74 -20.56 6.80 -6.69
C ASN A 74 -19.64 6.97 -5.48
N LEU A 75 -18.87 8.06 -5.42
CA LEU A 75 -18.03 8.41 -4.26
C LEU A 75 -18.79 9.21 -3.20
N ARG A 76 -20.09 9.53 -3.42
CA ARG A 76 -20.95 10.12 -2.39
C ARG A 76 -21.18 9.11 -1.28
N THR A 77 -20.37 9.20 -0.23
CA THR A 77 -20.58 8.45 1.00
C THR A 77 -21.53 9.20 1.93
N THR A 78 -22.43 8.48 2.59
CA THR A 78 -23.36 9.01 3.61
C THR A 78 -22.66 9.35 4.92
N HIS A 79 -21.41 8.91 5.12
CA HIS A 79 -20.61 9.15 6.34
C HIS A 79 -19.22 9.74 6.01
N PRO A 80 -19.15 10.99 5.51
CA PRO A 80 -17.89 11.59 5.07
C PRO A 80 -16.84 11.67 6.19
N TRP A 81 -17.26 11.95 7.43
CA TRP A 81 -16.32 12.03 8.55
C TRP A 81 -15.65 10.71 8.93
N ALA A 82 -16.39 9.60 8.91
CA ALA A 82 -15.80 8.28 9.14
C ALA A 82 -14.82 7.90 8.04
N HIS A 83 -15.09 8.32 6.79
CA HIS A 83 -14.20 8.08 5.66
C HIS A 83 -12.90 8.87 5.76
N GLU A 84 -13.00 10.17 6.07
CA GLU A 84 -11.85 11.05 6.26
C GLU A 84 -10.99 10.62 7.45
N LEU A 85 -11.60 10.28 8.60
CA LEU A 85 -10.85 9.79 9.75
C LEU A 85 -10.08 8.50 9.41
N ARG A 86 -10.70 7.57 8.67
CA ARG A 86 -10.04 6.35 8.20
C ARG A 86 -8.88 6.66 7.26
N ALA A 87 -9.07 7.57 6.31
CA ALA A 87 -8.03 7.99 5.38
C ALA A 87 -6.86 8.67 6.11
N PHE A 88 -7.16 9.53 7.08
CA PHE A 88 -6.19 10.22 7.90
C PHE A 88 -5.35 9.25 8.76
N VAL A 89 -6.01 8.33 9.47
CA VAL A 89 -5.32 7.30 10.26
C VAL A 89 -4.46 6.41 9.36
N SER A 90 -4.94 6.07 8.15
CA SER A 90 -4.15 5.31 7.17
C SER A 90 -2.92 6.09 6.69
N ALA A 91 -3.04 7.39 6.45
CA ALA A 91 -1.92 8.24 6.04
C ALA A 91 -0.87 8.39 7.16
N LEU A 92 -1.32 8.55 8.41
CA LEU A 92 -0.43 8.55 9.57
C LEU A 92 0.34 7.23 9.70
N GLY A 93 -0.35 6.09 9.53
CA GLY A 93 0.29 4.77 9.57
C GLY A 93 1.41 4.62 8.54
N VAL A 94 1.22 5.11 7.31
CA VAL A 94 2.27 5.10 6.29
C VAL A 94 3.43 6.03 6.67
N HIS A 95 3.17 7.19 7.26
CA HIS A 95 4.25 8.08 7.73
C HIS A 95 5.11 7.40 8.81
N VAL A 96 4.47 6.74 9.78
CA VAL A 96 5.17 5.96 10.83
C VAL A 96 5.95 4.80 10.21
N PHE A 97 5.41 4.14 9.19
CA PHE A 97 6.09 3.05 8.50
C PHE A 97 7.34 3.54 7.75
N VAL A 98 7.24 4.62 6.96
CA VAL A 98 8.42 5.17 6.26
C VAL A 98 9.43 5.74 7.26
N TYR A 99 8.97 6.29 8.40
CA TYR A 99 9.85 6.71 9.49
C TYR A 99 10.67 5.54 10.07
N GLY A 100 10.10 4.34 10.18
CA GLY A 100 10.85 3.14 10.59
C GLY A 100 12.08 2.88 9.70
N PHE A 101 11.93 2.99 8.38
CA PHE A 101 13.07 2.89 7.45
C PHE A 101 14.08 4.03 7.61
N ALA A 102 13.59 5.27 7.80
CA ALA A 102 14.46 6.43 8.04
C ALA A 102 15.27 6.30 9.35
N SER A 103 14.73 5.60 10.35
CA SER A 103 15.44 5.29 11.60
C SER A 103 16.46 4.14 11.47
N GLY A 104 16.65 3.59 10.27
CA GLY A 104 17.61 2.52 9.99
C GLY A 104 17.10 1.11 10.27
N VAL A 105 15.80 0.93 10.50
CA VAL A 105 15.21 -0.40 10.69
C VAL A 105 15.31 -1.20 9.39
N PRO A 106 15.88 -2.41 9.42
CA PRO A 106 16.00 -3.25 8.22
C PRO A 106 14.66 -3.68 7.62
N ILE A 107 14.65 -3.92 6.31
CA ILE A 107 13.45 -4.32 5.54
C ILE A 107 12.74 -5.52 6.15
N TRP A 108 13.49 -6.55 6.51
CA TRP A 108 12.90 -7.78 7.02
C TRP A 108 12.15 -7.54 8.33
N GLN A 109 12.64 -6.67 9.23
CA GLN A 109 11.93 -6.31 10.46
C GLN A 109 10.63 -5.56 10.17
N MET A 110 10.66 -4.62 9.22
CA MET A 110 9.48 -3.86 8.81
C MET A 110 8.42 -4.74 8.15
N VAL A 111 8.81 -5.66 7.26
CA VAL A 111 7.90 -6.59 6.58
C VAL A 111 7.34 -7.63 7.56
N THR A 112 8.16 -8.12 8.50
CA THR A 112 7.68 -9.00 9.57
C THR A 112 6.67 -8.29 10.46
N LEU A 113 6.87 -7.01 10.78
CA LEU A 113 5.88 -6.20 11.50
C LEU A 113 4.57 -6.11 10.70
N LEU A 114 4.64 -5.88 9.39
CA LEU A 114 3.46 -5.83 8.53
C LEU A 114 2.68 -7.14 8.52
N ALA A 115 3.36 -8.29 8.64
CA ALA A 115 2.73 -9.60 8.74
C ALA A 115 1.89 -9.79 10.02
N THR A 116 2.06 -8.93 11.03
CA THR A 116 1.18 -8.90 12.22
C THR A 116 -0.13 -8.14 11.97
N GLY A 117 -0.26 -7.42 10.85
CA GLY A 117 -1.44 -6.68 10.44
C GLY A 117 -2.78 -7.42 10.58
N PRO A 118 -2.89 -8.71 10.18
CA PRO A 118 -4.11 -9.48 10.36
C PRO A 118 -4.60 -9.55 11.82
N LEU A 119 -3.70 -9.58 12.81
CA LEU A 119 -4.09 -9.61 14.23
C LEU A 119 -4.79 -8.32 14.65
N PHE A 120 -4.28 -7.17 14.19
CA PHE A 120 -4.90 -5.85 14.43
C PHE A 120 -6.25 -5.71 13.72
N VAL A 121 -6.38 -6.27 12.52
CA VAL A 121 -7.66 -6.29 11.79
C VAL A 121 -8.70 -7.10 12.56
N ILE A 122 -8.32 -8.27 13.10
CA ILE A 122 -9.21 -9.10 13.91
C ILE A 122 -9.64 -8.34 15.18
N MET A 123 -8.70 -7.75 15.91
CA MET A 123 -9.01 -6.96 17.11
C MET A 123 -9.90 -5.74 16.83
N GLY A 124 -9.74 -5.07 15.67
CA GLY A 124 -10.60 -3.95 15.29
C GLY A 124 -11.96 -4.36 14.73
N SER A 125 -12.19 -5.64 14.48
CA SER A 125 -13.43 -6.18 13.93
C SER A 125 -14.45 -6.65 14.98
N THR A 126 -14.02 -6.74 16.25
CA THR A 126 -14.85 -7.07 17.41
C THR A 126 -15.43 -5.82 18.05
#